data_AF-A0A3Q3EEV5-F1
#
_entry.id   AF-A0A3Q3EEV5-F1
#
_cell.length_a   1.000
_cell.length_b   1.000
_cell.length_c   1.000
_cell.angle_alpha   90.00
_cell.angle_beta   90.00
_cell.angle_gamma   90.00
#
_symmetry.space_group_name_H-M   'P 1'
#
loop_
_entity.id
_entity.type
_entity.pdbx_description
1 polymer ?
#
loop_
_entity_poly.entity_id
_entity_poly.type
_entity_poly.pdbx_seq_one_letter_code
_entity_poly.pdbx_strand_id
1 'polypeptide(L)'
;APTHPEIFDNEEYDCRTPEDWLACSADGKTVHGKALLPTENNIPSDDPESSLLEYSWHLVAVLEFSKEKCQYLVQKVHQNTNCLEVNTLQTDTGHWVPRIRLLFIAEDPRVFVERIQFALRLRDKVEALIFYHLTVDCMPTWSETPSLILTVYSVSKHTLSTPGLSVEKCLGDLEMEVKLDYERTMNRMIFDKVVQSQSEDFSHINLPETESVPESVPQSGKAVSLESITLS
;
A
#
# COMPACT_ATOMS: atom_id res chain seq x y z
N ALA A 1 1.78 -18.46 0.44
CA ALA A 1 0.73 -17.68 1.13
C ALA A 1 -0.26 -17.18 0.09
N PRO A 2 -1.59 -17.18 0.36
CA PRO A 2 -2.54 -16.53 -0.52
C PRO A 2 -2.18 -15.05 -0.62
N THR A 3 -1.86 -14.60 -1.83
CA THR A 3 -1.58 -13.20 -2.09
C THR A 3 -2.90 -12.44 -2.02
N HIS A 4 -2.97 -11.38 -1.22
CA HIS A 4 -4.10 -10.43 -1.18
C HIS A 4 -3.78 -9.19 -2.03
N PRO A 5 -3.74 -9.28 -3.38
CA PRO A 5 -3.43 -8.13 -4.24
C PRO A 5 -4.52 -7.05 -4.19
N GLU A 6 -5.68 -7.39 -3.65
CA GLU A 6 -6.87 -6.56 -3.49
C GLU A 6 -6.58 -5.26 -2.72
N ILE A 7 -5.66 -5.32 -1.75
CA ILE A 7 -5.24 -4.16 -0.94
C ILE A 7 -4.45 -3.15 -1.76
N PHE A 8 -3.80 -3.61 -2.83
CA PHE A 8 -2.91 -2.81 -3.69
C PHE A 8 -3.52 -2.52 -5.05
N ASP A 9 -4.83 -2.75 -5.19
CA ASP A 9 -5.55 -2.53 -6.42
C ASP A 9 -5.60 -1.03 -6.78
N ASN A 10 -5.50 -0.71 -8.07
CA ASN A 10 -5.64 0.66 -8.58
C ASN A 10 -6.85 0.74 -9.52
N GLU A 11 -7.88 1.43 -9.05
CA GLU A 11 -9.15 1.61 -9.79
C GLU A 11 -9.03 2.58 -10.97
N GLU A 12 -7.96 3.38 -11.08
CA GLU A 12 -7.74 4.28 -12.23
C GLU A 12 -7.54 3.54 -13.57
N TYR A 13 -7.19 2.25 -13.50
CA TYR A 13 -7.13 1.39 -14.68
C TYR A 13 -8.53 0.97 -15.18
N ASP A 14 -9.59 1.21 -14.42
CA ASP A 14 -10.95 0.87 -14.83
C ASP A 14 -11.46 1.89 -15.85
N CYS A 15 -11.93 1.40 -17.00
CA CYS A 15 -12.43 2.27 -18.06
C CYS A 15 -13.88 2.72 -17.84
N ARG A 16 -14.55 2.16 -16.82
CA ARG A 16 -15.95 2.43 -16.48
C ARG A 16 -16.19 2.29 -14.98
N THR A 17 -17.22 2.97 -14.49
CA THR A 17 -17.68 2.79 -13.10
C THR A 17 -18.44 1.47 -12.94
N PRO A 18 -18.55 0.92 -11.71
CA PRO A 18 -19.38 -0.26 -11.46
C PRO A 18 -20.83 -0.09 -11.93
N GLU A 19 -21.39 1.10 -11.78
CA GLU A 19 -22.73 1.44 -12.22
C GLU A 19 -22.85 1.38 -13.75
N ASP A 20 -21.87 1.90 -14.48
CA ASP A 20 -21.84 1.84 -15.95
C ASP A 20 -21.69 0.39 -16.46
N TRP A 21 -20.89 -0.42 -15.76
CA TRP A 21 -20.76 -1.84 -16.06
C TRP A 21 -22.11 -2.54 -15.91
N LEU A 22 -22.82 -2.32 -14.80
CA LEU A 22 -24.12 -2.93 -14.55
C LEU A 22 -25.23 -2.35 -15.43
N ALA A 23 -25.17 -1.08 -15.82
CA ALA A 23 -26.14 -0.48 -16.75
C ALA A 23 -26.12 -1.17 -18.13
N CYS A 24 -24.96 -1.69 -18.55
CA CYS A 24 -24.86 -2.51 -19.78
C CYS A 24 -25.70 -3.80 -19.69
N SER A 25 -26.08 -4.24 -18.48
CA SER A 25 -26.99 -5.37 -18.30
C SER A 25 -28.46 -5.02 -18.51
N ALA A 26 -28.83 -3.73 -18.44
CA ALA A 26 -30.19 -3.26 -18.58
C ALA A 26 -30.73 -3.39 -20.02
N ASP A 27 -29.85 -3.53 -21.01
CA ASP A 27 -30.19 -3.81 -22.41
C ASP A 27 -30.64 -5.27 -22.65
N GLY A 28 -30.89 -6.04 -21.58
CA GLY A 28 -31.32 -7.44 -21.63
C GLY A 28 -30.18 -8.44 -21.88
N LYS A 29 -28.92 -7.98 -21.88
CA LYS A 29 -27.72 -8.81 -22.03
C LYS A 29 -26.95 -8.84 -20.71
N THR A 30 -26.92 -9.98 -20.02
CA THR A 30 -26.09 -10.14 -18.82
C THR A 30 -24.64 -9.74 -19.09
N VAL A 31 -24.02 -9.01 -18.17
CA VAL A 31 -22.61 -8.63 -18.26
C VAL A 31 -21.78 -9.86 -17.94
N HIS A 32 -20.86 -10.21 -18.83
CA HIS A 32 -20.03 -11.40 -18.68
C HIS A 32 -18.57 -11.02 -18.44
N GLY A 33 -17.87 -11.88 -17.72
CA GLY A 33 -16.46 -11.75 -17.41
C GLY A 33 -15.80 -13.10 -17.17
N LYS A 34 -14.51 -13.06 -16.86
CA LYS A 34 -13.77 -14.17 -16.27
C LYS A 34 -13.40 -13.77 -14.85
N ALA A 35 -13.69 -14.62 -13.88
CA ALA A 35 -13.30 -14.38 -12.48
C ALA A 35 -12.38 -15.48 -11.97
N LEU A 36 -11.39 -15.10 -11.17
CA LEU A 36 -10.55 -16.04 -10.45
C LEU A 36 -11.32 -16.55 -9.22
N LEU A 37 -11.75 -17.81 -9.27
CA LEU A 37 -12.59 -18.45 -8.27
C LEU A 37 -11.99 -19.79 -7.82
N PRO A 38 -12.35 -20.28 -6.63
CA PRO A 38 -12.01 -21.65 -6.22
C PRO A 38 -12.52 -22.70 -7.22
N THR A 39 -11.69 -23.70 -7.50
CA THR A 39 -12.00 -24.83 -8.40
C THR A 39 -13.05 -25.75 -7.77
N GLU A 40 -12.94 -26.04 -6.47
CA GLU A 40 -13.95 -26.79 -5.71
C GLU A 40 -14.71 -25.88 -4.73
N ASN A 41 -16.01 -26.12 -4.58
CA ASN A 41 -16.86 -25.46 -3.56
C ASN A 41 -16.72 -26.13 -2.18
N ASN A 42 -15.81 -27.09 -2.02
CA ASN A 42 -15.69 -27.87 -0.80
C ASN A 42 -15.01 -27.06 0.30
N ILE A 43 -15.64 -27.10 1.47
CA ILE A 43 -15.10 -26.58 2.73
C ILE A 43 -13.72 -27.24 2.93
N PRO A 44 -12.66 -26.47 3.26
CA PRO A 44 -11.36 -27.06 3.53
C PRO A 44 -11.53 -28.17 4.58
N SER A 45 -11.05 -29.36 4.24
CA SER A 45 -10.84 -30.44 5.21
C SER A 45 -10.06 -29.89 6.42
N ASP A 46 -10.38 -30.37 7.63
CA ASP A 46 -9.70 -30.01 8.89
C ASP A 46 -8.18 -30.34 8.90
N ASP A 47 -7.63 -30.84 7.80
CA ASP A 47 -6.23 -31.14 7.62
C ASP A 47 -5.45 -29.88 7.14
N PRO A 48 -4.59 -29.29 7.99
CA PRO A 48 -3.89 -28.03 7.69
C PRO A 48 -2.89 -28.13 6.52
N GLU A 49 -2.54 -29.34 6.07
CA GLU A 49 -1.65 -29.55 4.92
C GLU A 49 -2.38 -29.87 3.60
N SER A 50 -3.68 -30.21 3.62
CA SER A 50 -4.39 -30.76 2.45
C SER A 50 -5.33 -29.79 1.72
N SER A 51 -5.45 -28.54 2.12
CA SER A 51 -6.41 -27.61 1.49
C SER A 51 -5.73 -26.38 0.88
N LEU A 52 -4.79 -26.60 -0.03
CA LEU A 52 -4.50 -25.58 -1.04
C LEU A 52 -5.77 -25.42 -1.89
N LEU A 53 -6.61 -24.43 -1.56
CA LEU A 53 -7.70 -24.02 -2.43
C LEU A 53 -7.08 -23.70 -3.79
N GLU A 54 -7.33 -24.55 -4.77
CA GLU A 54 -6.92 -24.30 -6.14
C GLU A 54 -7.84 -23.21 -6.71
N TYR A 55 -7.25 -22.16 -7.27
CA TYR A 55 -7.98 -21.08 -7.93
C TYR A 55 -7.79 -21.19 -9.44
N SER A 56 -8.89 -21.02 -10.19
CA SER A 56 -8.86 -21.01 -11.64
C SER A 56 -9.82 -19.97 -12.21
N TRP A 57 -9.50 -19.49 -13.42
CA TRP A 57 -10.32 -18.51 -14.12
C TRP A 57 -11.57 -19.18 -14.71
N HIS A 58 -12.74 -18.75 -14.29
CA HIS A 58 -14.03 -19.26 -14.76
C HIS A 58 -14.78 -18.18 -15.52
N LEU A 59 -15.55 -18.59 -16.55
CA LEU A 59 -16.53 -17.70 -17.18
C LEU A 59 -17.65 -17.43 -16.18
N VAL A 60 -17.98 -16.14 -15.99
CA VAL A 60 -18.98 -15.70 -15.03
C VAL A 60 -19.93 -14.65 -15.61
N ALA A 61 -21.14 -14.66 -15.07
CA ALA A 61 -22.12 -13.58 -15.20
C ALA A 61 -21.98 -12.66 -13.99
N VAL A 62 -21.97 -11.35 -14.21
CA VAL A 62 -21.93 -10.33 -13.17
C VAL A 62 -23.35 -9.90 -12.86
N LEU A 63 -23.75 -10.03 -11.60
CA LEU A 63 -25.12 -9.83 -11.15
C LEU A 63 -25.31 -8.49 -10.45
N GLU A 64 -24.42 -8.16 -9.52
CA GLU A 64 -24.54 -6.98 -8.66
C GLU A 64 -23.15 -6.47 -8.26
N PHE A 65 -23.08 -5.22 -7.82
CA PHE A 65 -21.91 -4.64 -7.18
C PHE A 65 -22.28 -4.12 -5.79
N SER A 66 -21.52 -4.52 -4.78
CA SER A 66 -21.65 -4.00 -3.43
C SER A 66 -20.67 -2.86 -3.23
N LYS A 67 -21.19 -1.64 -3.09
CA LYS A 67 -20.39 -0.44 -2.80
C LYS A 67 -19.73 -0.47 -1.42
N GLU A 68 -20.35 -1.14 -0.44
CA GLU A 68 -19.79 -1.28 0.91
C GLU A 68 -18.55 -2.19 0.91
N LYS A 69 -18.59 -3.29 0.14
CA LYS A 69 -17.50 -4.27 0.09
C LYS A 69 -16.50 -4.01 -1.04
N CYS A 70 -16.82 -3.10 -1.96
CA CYS A 70 -16.11 -2.91 -3.23
C CYS A 70 -15.93 -4.24 -4.00
N GLN A 71 -16.99 -5.05 -4.06
CA GLN A 71 -16.96 -6.39 -4.66
C GLN A 71 -18.14 -6.60 -5.61
N TYR A 72 -17.90 -7.41 -6.64
CA TYR A 72 -18.90 -7.85 -7.61
C TYR A 72 -19.45 -9.22 -7.20
N LEU A 73 -20.77 -9.38 -7.23
CA LEU A 73 -21.42 -10.67 -7.13
C LEU A 73 -21.39 -11.31 -8.53
N VAL A 74 -20.72 -12.45 -8.63
CA VAL A 74 -20.58 -13.18 -9.90
C VAL A 74 -21.06 -14.61 -9.78
N GLN A 75 -21.60 -15.16 -10.85
CA GLN A 75 -22.06 -16.54 -10.91
C GLN A 75 -21.40 -17.29 -12.07
N LYS A 76 -20.91 -18.51 -11.82
CA LYS A 76 -20.30 -19.35 -12.86
C LYS A 76 -21.31 -19.66 -13.97
N VAL A 77 -20.90 -19.49 -15.22
CA VAL A 77 -21.73 -19.79 -16.41
C VAL A 77 -21.28 -21.11 -17.01
N HIS A 78 -22.22 -22.03 -17.23
CA HIS A 78 -21.93 -23.30 -17.90
C HIS A 78 -21.78 -23.07 -19.41
N GLN A 79 -20.62 -23.39 -19.97
CA GLN A 79 -20.45 -23.43 -21.42
C GLN A 79 -21.01 -24.75 -21.95
N ASN A 80 -22.30 -24.78 -22.31
CA ASN A 80 -22.82 -25.92 -23.07
C ASN A 80 -22.30 -25.79 -24.51
N THR A 81 -21.54 -26.77 -24.99
CA THR A 81 -20.86 -26.74 -26.30
C THR A 81 -21.80 -26.81 -27.51
N ASN A 82 -23.10 -26.96 -27.29
CA ASN A 82 -24.13 -26.93 -28.32
C ASN A 82 -25.19 -25.87 -27.99
N CYS A 83 -25.34 -24.92 -28.91
CA CYS A 83 -26.36 -23.87 -28.99
C CYS A 83 -26.03 -22.53 -28.30
N LEU A 84 -25.88 -21.51 -29.16
CA LEU A 84 -26.25 -20.13 -28.86
C LEU A 84 -27.68 -20.15 -28.30
N GLU A 85 -27.89 -19.50 -27.15
CA GLU A 85 -29.16 -19.43 -26.40
C GLU A 85 -29.47 -20.66 -25.53
N VAL A 86 -29.00 -20.63 -24.27
CA VAL A 86 -29.78 -20.54 -23.02
C VAL A 86 -28.77 -20.60 -21.87
N ASN A 87 -28.57 -19.47 -21.19
CA ASN A 87 -27.69 -19.34 -20.02
C ASN A 87 -28.24 -20.19 -18.87
N THR A 88 -27.80 -21.44 -18.76
CA THR A 88 -28.15 -22.27 -17.61
C THR A 88 -27.18 -21.90 -16.48
N LEU A 89 -27.62 -20.99 -15.60
CA LEU A 89 -26.89 -20.61 -14.39
C LEU A 89 -26.66 -21.87 -13.55
N GLN A 90 -25.40 -22.24 -13.33
CA GLN A 90 -25.05 -23.43 -12.57
C GLN A 90 -24.91 -23.07 -11.09
N THR A 91 -25.76 -23.69 -10.24
CA THR A 91 -25.72 -23.68 -8.76
C THR A 91 -25.87 -22.30 -8.10
N ASP A 92 -26.75 -22.22 -7.10
CA ASP A 92 -27.19 -21.01 -6.38
C ASP A 92 -26.10 -20.27 -5.57
N THR A 93 -24.82 -20.61 -5.73
CA THR A 93 -23.74 -19.98 -4.97
C THR A 93 -23.07 -18.91 -5.82
N GLY A 94 -23.60 -17.69 -5.78
CA GLY A 94 -22.86 -16.51 -6.23
C GLY A 94 -21.62 -16.29 -5.37
N HIS A 95 -20.56 -15.75 -5.98
CA HIS A 95 -19.29 -15.43 -5.32
C HIS A 95 -19.07 -13.93 -5.32
N TRP A 96 -18.69 -13.38 -4.17
CA TRP A 96 -18.23 -11.99 -4.08
C TRP A 96 -16.76 -11.92 -4.46
N VAL A 97 -16.46 -11.13 -5.49
CA VAL A 97 -15.12 -11.06 -6.09
C VAL A 97 -14.66 -9.61 -6.16
N PRO A 98 -13.46 -9.29 -5.66
CA PRO A 98 -12.86 -7.96 -5.80
C PRO A 98 -12.54 -7.69 -7.28
N ARG A 99 -12.55 -6.41 -7.68
CA ARG A 99 -12.39 -6.02 -9.08
C ARG A 99 -11.11 -6.56 -9.73
N ILE A 100 -9.98 -6.55 -9.03
CA ILE A 100 -8.70 -7.11 -9.53
C ILE A 100 -8.73 -8.60 -9.91
N ARG A 101 -9.74 -9.34 -9.43
CA ARG A 101 -9.96 -10.77 -9.76
C ARG A 101 -11.04 -10.99 -10.81
N LEU A 102 -11.61 -9.93 -11.38
CA LEU A 102 -12.68 -10.00 -12.38
C LEU A 102 -12.22 -9.27 -13.66
N LEU A 103 -12.07 -10.03 -14.74
CA LEU A 103 -11.83 -9.51 -16.10
C LEU A 103 -13.16 -9.47 -16.85
N PHE A 104 -13.71 -8.29 -17.13
CA PHE A 104 -14.88 -8.16 -18.00
C PHE A 104 -14.55 -8.58 -19.43
N ILE A 105 -15.51 -9.18 -20.14
CA ILE A 105 -15.28 -9.54 -21.57
C ILE A 105 -15.14 -8.29 -22.45
N ALA A 106 -15.77 -7.19 -22.05
CA ALA A 106 -15.80 -5.94 -22.80
C ALA A 106 -14.64 -4.97 -22.47
N GLU A 107 -13.75 -5.30 -21.52
CA GLU A 107 -12.55 -4.49 -21.24
C GLU A 107 -11.33 -4.96 -22.06
N ASP A 108 -10.30 -4.10 -22.17
CA ASP A 108 -9.04 -4.50 -22.80
C ASP A 108 -8.23 -5.38 -21.82
N PRO A 109 -7.95 -6.65 -22.14
CA PRO A 109 -7.20 -7.53 -21.25
C PRO A 109 -5.77 -7.04 -20.99
N ARG A 110 -5.18 -6.20 -21.85
CA ARG A 110 -3.84 -5.63 -21.62
C ARG A 110 -3.85 -4.67 -20.44
N VAL A 111 -4.83 -3.76 -20.40
CA VAL A 111 -5.03 -2.80 -19.31
C VAL A 111 -5.32 -3.54 -17.99
N PHE A 112 -6.12 -4.60 -18.05
CA PHE A 112 -6.36 -5.46 -16.89
C PHE A 112 -5.09 -6.14 -16.37
N VAL A 113 -4.24 -6.66 -17.25
CA VAL A 113 -2.94 -7.24 -16.85
C VAL A 113 -2.01 -6.17 -16.28
N GLU A 114 -1.98 -4.96 -16.84
CA GLU A 114 -1.22 -3.82 -16.30
C GLU A 114 -1.65 -3.47 -14.88
N ARG A 115 -2.96 -3.46 -14.60
CA ARG A 115 -3.54 -3.29 -13.26
C ARG A 115 -3.03 -4.35 -12.27
N ILE A 116 -3.06 -5.63 -12.65
CA ILE A 116 -2.52 -6.72 -11.81
C ILE A 116 -1.03 -6.53 -11.56
N GLN A 117 -0.25 -6.24 -12.61
CA GLN A 117 1.19 -6.02 -12.49
C GLN A 117 1.49 -4.83 -11.58
N PHE A 118 0.72 -3.75 -11.68
CA PHE A 118 0.84 -2.60 -10.80
C PHE A 118 0.64 -3.00 -9.34
N ALA A 119 -0.46 -3.70 -9.02
CA ALA A 119 -0.75 -4.13 -7.65
C ALA A 119 0.33 -5.04 -7.07
N LEU A 120 0.86 -5.97 -7.88
CA LEU A 120 1.97 -6.83 -7.46
C LEU A 120 3.25 -6.04 -7.20
N ARG A 121 3.65 -5.14 -8.11
CA ARG A 121 4.83 -4.27 -7.92
C ARG A 121 4.67 -3.37 -6.70
N LEU A 122 3.48 -2.81 -6.49
CA LEU A 122 3.19 -1.95 -5.36
C LEU A 122 3.29 -2.72 -4.05
N ARG A 123 2.75 -3.95 -3.99
CA ARG A 123 2.93 -4.83 -2.83
C ARG A 123 4.40 -5.08 -2.55
N ASP A 124 5.17 -5.50 -3.55
CA ASP A 124 6.58 -5.83 -3.38
C ASP A 124 7.38 -4.59 -2.93
N LYS A 125 7.04 -3.39 -3.45
CA LYS A 125 7.62 -2.10 -2.99
C LYS A 125 7.27 -1.81 -1.53
N VAL A 126 6.01 -1.97 -1.15
CA VAL A 126 5.53 -1.69 0.22
C VAL A 126 6.12 -2.69 1.22
N GLU A 127 6.18 -3.97 0.86
CA GLU A 127 6.79 -5.02 1.70
C GLU A 127 8.27 -4.73 1.96
N ALA A 128 9.02 -4.40 0.91
CA ALA A 128 10.42 -4.01 1.04
C ALA A 128 10.60 -2.76 1.93
N LEU A 129 9.70 -1.77 1.81
CA LEU A 129 9.73 -0.55 2.61
C LEU A 129 9.40 -0.82 4.09
N ILE A 130 8.40 -1.65 4.37
CA ILE A 130 8.05 -2.08 5.73
C ILE A 130 9.23 -2.81 6.36
N PHE A 131 9.83 -3.75 5.61
CA PHE A 131 10.98 -4.51 6.08
C PHE A 131 12.18 -3.61 6.40
N TYR A 132 12.46 -2.64 5.51
CA TYR A 132 13.47 -1.62 5.74
C TYR A 132 13.24 -0.84 7.04
N HIS A 133 12.04 -0.28 7.24
CA HIS A 133 11.73 0.52 8.43
C HIS A 133 11.77 -0.31 9.71
N LEU A 134 11.22 -1.53 9.67
CA LEU A 134 11.27 -2.45 10.80
C LEU A 134 12.71 -2.79 11.18
N THR A 135 13.58 -3.00 10.19
CA THR A 135 14.99 -3.29 10.43
C THR A 135 15.67 -2.13 11.14
N VAL A 136 15.51 -0.90 10.63
CA VAL A 136 16.06 0.31 11.25
C VAL A 136 15.56 0.49 12.70
N ASP A 137 14.29 0.18 12.95
CA ASP A 137 13.67 0.35 14.27
C ASP A 137 14.11 -0.70 15.28
N CYS A 138 14.45 -1.89 14.78
CA CYS A 138 14.97 -2.99 15.59
C CYS A 138 16.49 -2.96 15.75
N MET A 139 17.20 -2.02 15.09
CA MET A 139 18.64 -1.87 15.26
C MET A 139 18.97 -1.37 16.68
N PRO A 140 19.96 -1.98 17.34
CA PRO A 140 20.39 -1.53 18.66
C PRO A 140 20.99 -0.13 18.57
N THR A 141 20.83 0.65 19.64
CA THR A 141 21.48 1.95 19.75
C THR A 141 22.99 1.76 19.91
N TRP A 142 23.76 2.28 18.96
CA TRP A 142 25.21 2.14 18.97
C TRP A 142 25.81 3.03 20.06
N SER A 143 26.61 2.45 20.98
CA SER A 143 27.14 3.19 22.13
C SER A 143 28.11 4.33 21.78
N GLU A 144 28.71 4.29 20.58
CA GLU A 144 29.61 5.34 20.07
C GLU A 144 28.86 6.40 19.24
N THR A 145 27.52 6.34 19.18
CA THR A 145 26.72 7.36 18.49
C THR A 145 26.97 8.71 19.18
N PRO A 146 27.31 9.78 18.44
CA PRO A 146 27.55 11.08 19.03
C PRO A 146 26.38 11.52 19.92
N SER A 147 26.68 11.95 21.14
CA SER A 147 25.63 12.29 22.09
C SER A 147 24.99 13.64 21.76
N LEU A 148 23.65 13.66 21.62
CA LEU A 148 22.88 14.91 21.54
C LEU A 148 22.66 15.59 22.89
N ILE A 149 23.13 15.02 24.01
CA ILE A 149 22.79 15.48 25.36
C ILE A 149 23.08 16.98 25.55
N LEU A 150 24.22 17.47 25.06
CA LEU A 150 24.59 18.88 25.20
C LEU A 150 23.68 19.82 24.40
N THR A 151 23.32 19.43 23.18
CA THR A 151 22.43 20.20 22.31
C THR A 151 21.02 20.24 22.89
N VAL A 152 20.47 19.07 23.26
CA VAL A 152 19.15 18.95 23.90
C VAL A 152 19.10 19.78 25.18
N TYR A 153 20.08 19.64 26.06
CA TYR A 153 20.17 20.43 27.28
C TYR A 153 20.18 21.95 27.02
N SER A 154 20.96 22.38 26.02
CA SER A 154 21.04 23.80 25.67
C SER A 154 19.69 24.33 25.16
N VAL A 155 19.00 23.56 24.31
CA VAL A 155 17.68 23.93 23.78
C VAL A 155 16.66 23.97 24.91
N SER A 156 16.57 22.91 25.72
CA SER A 156 15.68 22.82 26.89
C SER A 156 15.84 24.03 27.83
N LYS A 157 17.08 24.44 28.11
CA LYS A 157 17.37 25.61 28.95
C LYS A 157 16.82 26.92 28.36
N HIS A 158 16.97 27.13 27.05
CA HIS A 158 16.43 28.33 26.38
C HIS A 158 14.90 28.31 26.37
N THR A 159 14.30 27.16 26.10
CA THR A 159 12.85 26.97 26.08
C THR A 159 12.22 27.31 27.44
N LEU A 160 12.81 26.82 28.54
CA LEU A 160 12.37 27.13 29.92
C LEU A 160 12.58 28.60 30.32
N SER A 161 13.53 29.29 29.69
CA SER A 161 13.83 30.70 29.97
C SER A 161 12.96 31.67 29.16
N THR A 162 12.13 31.16 28.23
CA THR A 162 11.32 31.97 27.32
C THR A 162 9.99 32.35 27.98
N PRO A 163 9.71 33.64 28.23
CA PRO A 163 8.47 34.06 28.88
C PRO A 163 7.24 33.68 28.04
N GLY A 164 6.20 33.14 28.68
CA GLY A 164 4.92 32.82 28.04
C GLY A 164 4.84 31.42 27.40
N LEU A 165 5.93 30.64 27.43
CA LEU A 165 5.96 29.26 26.95
C LEU A 165 5.91 28.27 28.13
N SER A 166 4.77 27.61 28.36
CA SER A 166 4.65 26.56 29.40
C SER A 166 4.72 25.18 28.77
N VAL A 167 5.95 24.64 28.69
CA VAL A 167 6.23 23.29 28.17
C VAL A 167 6.78 22.36 29.24
N GLU A 168 6.86 22.79 30.50
CA GLU A 168 7.53 22.04 31.56
C GLU A 168 6.94 20.64 31.77
N LYS A 169 5.63 20.48 31.52
CA LYS A 169 4.92 19.20 31.65
C LYS A 169 5.25 18.20 30.54
N CYS A 170 5.66 18.67 29.36
CA CYS A 170 5.91 17.83 28.18
C CYS A 170 7.40 17.79 27.81
N LEU A 171 8.25 18.54 28.50
CA LEU A 171 9.67 18.66 28.16
C LEU A 171 10.38 17.31 28.20
N GLY A 172 10.11 16.49 29.22
CA GLY A 172 10.70 15.15 29.32
C GLY A 172 10.29 14.22 28.17
N ASP A 173 9.02 14.28 27.75
CA ASP A 173 8.52 13.50 26.61
C ASP A 173 9.18 13.97 25.31
N LEU A 174 9.30 15.28 25.12
CA LEU A 174 9.96 15.86 23.96
C LEU A 174 11.46 15.53 23.90
N GLU A 175 12.16 15.57 25.05
CA GLU A 175 13.56 15.15 25.12
C GLU A 175 13.73 13.67 24.73
N MET A 176 12.79 12.82 25.13
CA MET A 176 12.78 11.41 24.76
C MET A 176 12.49 11.22 23.26
N GLU A 177 11.51 11.93 22.72
CA GLU A 177 11.15 11.89 21.30
C GLU A 177 12.33 12.31 20.41
N VAL A 178 12.98 13.43 20.74
CA VAL A 178 14.18 13.91 20.02
C VAL A 178 15.31 12.90 20.09
N LYS A 179 15.50 12.25 21.25
CA LYS A 179 16.52 11.22 21.40
C LYS A 179 16.22 10.00 20.54
N LEU A 180 14.98 9.50 20.55
CA LEU A 180 14.56 8.34 19.75
C LEU A 180 14.67 8.62 18.25
N ASP A 181 14.26 9.81 17.80
CA ASP A 181 14.37 10.21 16.40
C ASP A 181 15.85 10.30 15.95
N TYR A 182 16.71 10.84 16.80
CA TYR A 182 18.15 10.87 16.53
C TYR A 182 18.75 9.47 16.44
N GLU A 183 18.44 8.59 17.40
CA GLU A 183 18.91 7.20 17.39
C GLU A 183 18.44 6.45 16.14
N ARG A 184 17.16 6.60 15.78
CA ARG A 184 16.57 6.05 14.55
C ARG A 184 17.27 6.59 13.30
N THR A 185 17.56 7.90 13.26
CA THR A 185 18.25 8.54 12.15
C THR A 185 19.68 8.02 11.99
N MET A 186 20.40 7.85 13.10
CA MET A 186 21.76 7.30 13.09
C MET A 186 21.76 5.83 12.64
N ASN A 187 20.81 5.02 13.13
CA ASN A 187 20.61 3.64 12.68
C ASN A 187 20.35 3.58 11.18
N ARG A 188 19.44 4.43 10.67
CA ARG A 188 19.16 4.56 9.25
C ARG A 188 20.42 4.87 8.44
N MET A 189 21.20 5.89 8.84
CA MET A 189 22.43 6.25 8.13
C MET A 189 23.45 5.11 8.07
N ILE A 190 23.57 4.33 9.16
CA ILE A 190 24.44 3.16 9.21
C ILE A 190 23.91 2.07 8.28
N PHE A 191 22.61 1.77 8.36
CA PHE A 191 21.97 0.74 7.54
C PHE A 191 22.06 1.04 6.06
N ASP A 192 21.77 2.28 5.65
CA ASP A 192 21.86 2.74 4.27
C ASP A 192 23.27 2.51 3.71
N LYS A 193 24.31 2.83 4.49
CA LYS A 193 25.70 2.58 4.10
C LYS A 193 26.01 1.10 3.92
N VAL A 194 25.49 0.24 4.81
CA VAL A 194 25.70 -1.21 4.74
C VAL A 194 25.02 -1.77 3.48
N VAL A 195 23.75 -1.44 3.27
CA VAL A 195 22.98 -1.89 2.09
C VAL A 195 23.64 -1.42 0.79
N GLN A 196 24.13 -0.19 0.73
CA GLN A 196 24.86 0.33 -0.44
C GLN A 196 26.21 -0.37 -0.66
N SER A 197 26.92 -0.72 0.41
CA SER A 197 28.24 -1.36 0.32
C SER A 197 28.15 -2.86 0.02
N GLN A 198 27.05 -3.51 0.39
CA GLN A 198 26.81 -4.95 0.29
C GLN A 198 25.54 -5.26 -0.50
N SER A 199 25.38 -4.65 -1.68
CA SER A 199 24.12 -4.72 -2.45
C SER A 199 23.67 -6.13 -2.82
N GLU A 200 24.60 -7.10 -2.94
CA GLU A 200 24.28 -8.49 -3.25
C GLU A 200 23.53 -9.18 -2.09
N ASP A 201 23.95 -8.94 -0.84
CA ASP A 201 23.32 -9.54 0.34
C ASP A 201 21.95 -8.90 0.67
N PHE A 202 21.73 -7.66 0.22
CA PHE A 202 20.53 -6.88 0.51
C PHE A 202 19.67 -6.61 -0.73
N SER A 203 19.70 -7.49 -1.74
CA SER A 203 18.97 -7.31 -3.00
C SER A 203 17.44 -7.21 -2.86
N HIS A 204 16.89 -7.67 -1.74
CA HIS A 204 15.46 -7.62 -1.41
C HIS A 204 15.05 -6.29 -0.74
N ILE A 205 16.01 -5.43 -0.40
CA ILE A 205 15.78 -4.15 0.25
C ILE A 205 15.82 -3.03 -0.79
N ASN A 206 14.71 -2.32 -0.91
CA ASN A 206 14.65 -1.08 -1.68
C ASN A 206 14.89 0.09 -0.73
N LEU A 207 16.00 0.81 -0.92
CA LEU A 207 16.24 2.03 -0.17
C LEU A 207 15.16 3.07 -0.51
N PRO A 208 14.61 3.79 0.48
CA PRO A 208 13.68 4.87 0.23
C PRO A 208 14.32 5.91 -0.69
N GLU A 209 13.55 6.38 -1.67
CA GLU A 209 13.96 7.51 -2.51
C GLU A 209 14.31 8.68 -1.58
N THR A 210 15.55 9.18 -1.68
CA THR A 210 15.93 10.37 -0.94
C THR A 210 15.12 11.51 -1.55
N GLU A 211 14.24 12.13 -0.77
CA GLU A 211 13.56 13.35 -1.20
C GLU A 211 14.63 14.29 -1.76
N SER A 212 14.52 14.64 -3.04
CA SER A 212 15.40 15.62 -3.65
C SER A 212 15.07 16.98 -3.02
N VAL A 213 15.65 17.25 -1.86
CA VAL A 213 15.56 18.55 -1.22
C VAL A 213 16.05 19.56 -2.25
N PRO A 214 15.25 20.57 -2.64
CA PRO A 214 15.73 21.61 -3.54
C PRO A 214 17.01 22.21 -2.94
N GLU A 215 18.05 22.30 -3.75
CA GLU A 215 19.45 22.53 -3.39
C GLU A 215 19.73 23.85 -2.65
N SER A 216 18.69 24.64 -2.35
CA SER A 216 18.80 25.89 -1.59
C SER A 216 18.56 25.66 -0.09
N VAL A 217 19.48 24.94 0.56
CA VAL A 217 19.58 25.06 2.03
C VAL A 217 20.12 26.48 2.32
N PRO A 218 19.43 27.32 3.10
CA PRO A 218 19.92 28.65 3.42
C PRO A 218 21.27 28.55 4.13
N GLN A 219 22.30 29.22 3.59
CA GLN A 219 23.66 29.20 4.16
C GLN A 219 23.74 29.86 5.56
N SER A 220 22.69 30.55 5.99
CA SER A 220 22.62 31.20 7.30
C SER A 220 21.17 31.35 7.75
N GLY A 221 20.86 30.88 8.96
CA GLY A 221 19.61 31.19 9.68
C GLY A 221 19.69 32.58 10.31
N LYS A 222 19.66 33.64 9.49
CA LYS A 222 19.43 35.00 9.99
C LYS A 222 18.02 35.42 9.66
N ALA A 223 17.17 35.51 10.68
CA ALA A 223 15.92 36.24 10.57
C ALA A 223 16.26 37.71 10.30
N VAL A 224 15.90 38.20 9.11
CA VAL A 224 15.97 39.63 8.82
C VAL A 224 14.91 40.29 9.68
N SER A 225 15.36 41.02 10.70
CA SER A 225 14.51 41.89 11.50
C SER A 225 13.77 42.85 10.56
N LEU A 226 12.44 42.86 10.63
CA LEU A 226 11.51 43.70 9.86
C LEU A 226 11.59 45.19 10.27
N GLU A 227 12.78 45.73 10.47
CA GLU A 227 13.01 47.15 10.73
C GLU A 227 13.77 47.75 9.56
N SER A 228 13.03 48.06 8.49
CA SER A 228 13.27 49.14 7.51
C SER A 228 12.67 48.80 6.14
N ILE A 229 11.34 48.78 6.06
CA ILE A 229 10.68 49.19 4.81
C ILE A 229 10.11 50.58 5.08
N THR A 230 10.99 51.57 4.98
CA THR A 230 10.61 52.95 4.78
C THR A 230 11.37 53.52 3.58
N LEU A 231 10.57 54.11 2.69
CA LEU A 231 10.91 55.05 1.60
C LEU A 231 11.42 54.37 0.31
N SER A 232 10.96 54.75 -0.88
CA SER A 232 10.38 56.02 -1.33
C SER A 232 9.44 55.80 -2.51
#